data_AF-A0A5C1QNR5-F1
#
_entry.id   AF-A0A5C1QNR5-F1
#
_cell.length_a   1.000
_cell.length_b   1.000
_cell.length_c   1.000
_cell.angle_alpha   90.00
_cell.angle_beta   90.00
_cell.angle_gamma   90.00
#
_symmetry.space_group_name_H-M   'P 1'
#
loop_
_entity.id
_entity.type
_entity.pdbx_description
1 polymer ?
#
loop_
_entity_poly.entity_id
_entity_poly.type
_entity_poly.pdbx_seq_one_letter_code
_entity_poly.pdbx_strand_id
1 'polypeptide(L)'
;MNIQYTKVMPDIHRSIMIFKLKDEFSKEDLQKSYKLLVKKYHPDSNPKNQDWSHKKMTEINLAYETCCNFLNAKKDNKIDFKEESVKNQEKENVFKQKNPNHFEKQNFNRNNQGFNPILYKNIKRTSLKVVHASEIFFEYGLENRKIRYEGVRRFRYRESLRSYEDSFSDILELEQFCQNDLDQFLLNLYIRFTGNLTQYIHLKDAMIPRHPLLNRHWQSMEDHLIYSLKDYLVPYQISSFKKIHWKTGFTYCWNQLKYLRQRFPRLENDDVFLIFHNLADSYSKIRKAEEDCGISFF
;
A
#
# COMPACT_ATOMS: atom_id res chain seq x y z
N MET A 1 29.80 24.54 5.71
CA MET A 1 28.65 25.21 6.35
C MET A 1 27.51 24.20 6.43
N ASN A 2 26.86 24.06 7.59
CA ASN A 2 25.71 23.16 7.74
C ASN A 2 24.42 23.90 7.39
N ILE A 3 23.59 23.29 6.54
CA ILE A 3 22.17 23.64 6.41
C ILE A 3 21.38 22.34 6.60
N GLN A 4 21.03 22.04 7.86
CA GLN A 4 20.12 20.95 8.18
C GLN A 4 18.70 21.34 7.77
N TYR A 5 18.25 20.91 6.59
CA TYR A 5 16.83 20.93 6.24
C TYR A 5 16.09 19.84 7.05
N THR A 6 15.72 20.19 8.28
CA THR A 6 14.82 19.38 9.10
C THR A 6 13.47 19.27 8.38
N LYS A 7 13.01 18.03 8.15
CA LYS A 7 11.68 17.76 7.56
C LYS A 7 10.61 17.98 8.64
N VAL A 8 10.35 19.25 8.98
CA VAL A 8 9.33 19.64 9.94
C VAL A 8 7.95 19.21 9.41
N MET A 9 7.40 18.14 9.99
CA MET A 9 5.96 17.90 9.94
C MET A 9 5.27 19.11 10.55
N PRO A 10 4.14 19.58 9.99
CA PRO A 10 3.45 20.73 10.55
C PRO A 10 2.98 20.38 11.96
N ASP A 11 3.54 21.06 12.95
CA ASP A 11 3.09 20.96 14.34
C ASP A 11 1.57 21.19 14.45
N ILE A 12 0.93 20.63 15.49
CA ILE A 12 -0.51 20.72 15.66
C ILE A 12 -0.97 22.18 15.73
N HIS A 13 -0.22 23.07 16.39
CA HIS A 13 -0.53 24.51 16.39
C HIS A 13 -0.46 25.13 14.99
N ARG A 14 0.54 24.78 14.17
CA ARG A 14 0.61 25.23 12.77
C ARG A 14 -0.56 24.70 11.94
N SER A 15 -0.99 23.46 12.18
CA SER A 15 -2.11 22.85 11.48
C SER A 15 -3.46 23.51 11.85
N ILE A 16 -3.67 23.81 13.14
CA ILE A 16 -4.81 24.60 13.64
C ILE A 16 -4.82 26.00 13.00
N MET A 17 -3.67 26.68 12.94
CA MET A 17 -3.53 27.99 12.29
C MET A 17 -3.86 27.96 10.78
N ILE A 18 -3.46 26.92 10.05
CA ILE A 18 -3.76 26.75 8.62
C ILE A 18 -5.28 26.74 8.37
N PHE A 19 -6.04 26.03 9.23
CA PHE A 19 -7.50 25.99 9.16
C PHE A 19 -8.21 27.16 9.86
N LYS A 20 -7.46 28.06 10.53
CA LYS A 20 -7.98 29.15 11.37
C LYS A 20 -8.98 28.67 12.44
N LEU A 21 -8.68 27.52 13.04
CA LEU A 21 -9.48 26.94 14.11
C LEU A 21 -9.05 27.51 15.47
N LYS A 22 -9.90 27.33 16.48
CA LYS A 22 -9.50 27.48 17.89
C LYS A 22 -8.80 26.21 18.36
N ASP A 23 -8.07 26.27 19.48
CA ASP A 23 -7.42 25.09 20.08
C ASP A 23 -8.43 24.00 20.48
N GLU A 24 -9.66 24.40 20.79
CA GLU A 24 -10.82 23.52 20.87
C GLU A 24 -11.65 23.63 19.59
N PHE A 25 -11.57 22.61 18.73
CA PHE A 25 -12.28 22.51 17.47
C PHE A 25 -12.96 21.15 17.30
N SER A 26 -14.11 21.11 16.63
CA SER A 26 -14.78 19.85 16.29
C SER A 26 -14.24 19.24 14.99
N LYS A 27 -14.60 17.98 14.74
CA LYS A 27 -14.35 17.33 13.44
C LYS A 27 -15.12 18.01 12.30
N GLU A 28 -16.24 18.65 12.60
CA GLU A 28 -17.09 19.36 11.64
C GLU A 28 -16.48 20.71 11.25
N ASP A 29 -15.91 21.45 12.21
CA ASP A 29 -15.17 22.70 11.94
C ASP A 29 -13.95 22.43 11.04
N LEU A 30 -13.18 21.38 11.36
CA LEU A 30 -12.04 20.94 10.55
C LEU A 30 -12.48 20.59 9.12
N GLN A 31 -13.55 19.81 8.96
CA GLN A 31 -14.08 19.45 7.63
C GLN A 31 -14.62 20.65 6.86
N LYS A 32 -15.26 21.60 7.55
CA LYS A 32 -15.79 22.85 6.96
C LYS A 32 -14.65 23.74 6.45
N SER A 33 -13.61 23.94 7.27
CA SER A 33 -12.43 24.72 6.87
C SER A 33 -11.64 24.02 5.74
N TYR A 34 -11.42 22.71 5.84
CA TYR A 34 -10.77 21.91 4.79
C TYR A 34 -11.49 22.04 3.44
N LYS A 35 -12.82 21.85 3.39
CA LYS A 35 -13.61 22.00 2.14
C LYS A 35 -13.47 23.39 1.52
N LEU A 36 -13.42 24.45 2.32
CA LEU A 36 -13.22 25.83 1.84
C LEU A 36 -11.80 26.04 1.27
N LEU A 37 -10.77 25.49 1.91
CA LEU A 37 -9.40 25.57 1.43
C LEU A 37 -9.18 24.73 0.17
N VAL A 38 -9.67 23.48 0.12
CA VAL A 38 -9.65 22.64 -1.10
C VAL A 38 -10.25 23.41 -2.27
N LYS A 39 -11.48 23.92 -2.15
CA LYS A 39 -12.17 24.67 -3.23
C LYS A 39 -11.39 25.91 -3.69
N LYS A 40 -10.61 26.55 -2.81
CA LYS A 40 -9.81 27.73 -3.13
C LYS A 40 -8.48 27.40 -3.82
N TYR A 41 -7.82 26.31 -3.43
CA TYR A 41 -6.44 26.00 -3.85
C TYR A 41 -6.33 24.83 -4.84
N HIS A 42 -7.42 24.13 -5.19
CA HIS A 42 -7.42 23.04 -6.17
C HIS A 42 -6.77 23.45 -7.52
N PRO A 43 -5.93 22.59 -8.16
CA PRO A 43 -5.28 22.93 -9.42
C PRO A 43 -6.25 23.27 -10.55
N ASP A 44 -7.37 22.54 -10.66
CA ASP A 44 -8.41 22.77 -11.69
C ASP A 44 -9.03 24.18 -11.60
N SER A 45 -9.11 24.75 -10.38
CA SER A 45 -9.60 26.11 -10.14
C SER A 45 -8.51 27.19 -10.31
N ASN A 46 -7.25 26.78 -10.51
CA ASN A 46 -6.08 27.64 -10.59
C ASN A 46 -5.15 27.26 -11.78
N PRO A 47 -5.67 27.06 -13.01
CA PRO A 47 -4.93 26.44 -14.11
C PRO A 47 -3.68 27.20 -14.57
N LYS A 48 -3.57 28.51 -14.24
CA LYS A 48 -2.38 29.33 -14.54
C LYS A 48 -1.24 29.18 -13.52
N ASN A 49 -1.50 28.61 -12.34
CA ASN A 49 -0.58 28.57 -11.19
C ASN A 49 -0.48 27.16 -10.57
N GLN A 50 -0.49 26.12 -11.40
CA GLN A 50 -0.59 24.71 -10.96
C GLN A 50 0.44 24.32 -9.89
N ASP A 51 1.72 24.69 -10.03
CA ASP A 51 2.77 24.41 -9.04
C ASP A 51 2.49 24.98 -7.65
N TRP A 52 1.94 26.20 -7.59
CA TRP A 52 1.58 26.86 -6.33
C TRP A 52 0.35 26.19 -5.71
N SER A 53 -0.63 25.83 -6.54
CA SER A 53 -1.81 25.06 -6.12
C SER A 53 -1.46 23.68 -5.61
N HIS A 54 -0.59 22.91 -6.29
CA HIS A 54 -0.11 21.63 -5.79
C HIS A 54 0.62 21.79 -4.44
N LYS A 55 1.54 22.75 -4.32
CA LYS A 55 2.23 23.03 -3.05
C LYS A 55 1.26 23.37 -1.91
N LYS A 56 0.22 24.19 -2.18
CA LYS A 56 -0.81 24.52 -1.19
C LYS A 56 -1.73 23.36 -0.87
N MET A 57 -2.14 22.57 -1.85
CA MET A 57 -2.97 21.38 -1.63
C MET A 57 -2.23 20.34 -0.78
N THR A 58 -0.93 20.13 -1.00
CA THR A 58 -0.08 19.28 -0.14
C THR A 58 0.01 19.81 1.29
N GLU A 59 0.20 21.13 1.49
CA GLU A 59 0.23 21.73 2.83
C GLU A 59 -1.12 21.59 3.57
N ILE A 60 -2.25 21.76 2.85
CA ILE A 60 -3.60 21.59 3.40
C ILE A 60 -3.87 20.12 3.79
N ASN A 61 -3.46 19.15 2.97
CA ASN A 61 -3.67 17.72 3.26
C ASN A 61 -2.86 17.27 4.49
N LEU A 62 -1.57 17.63 4.56
CA LEU A 62 -0.72 17.28 5.71
C LEU A 62 -1.23 17.89 7.02
N ALA A 63 -1.72 19.14 6.98
CA ALA A 63 -2.37 19.76 8.13
C ALA A 63 -3.67 19.04 8.52
N TYR A 64 -4.48 18.59 7.55
CA TYR A 64 -5.72 17.87 7.81
C TYR A 64 -5.47 16.50 8.47
N GLU A 65 -4.49 15.75 7.97
CA GLU A 65 -4.01 14.50 8.56
C GLU A 65 -3.57 14.71 10.03
N THR A 66 -2.76 15.75 10.28
CA THR A 66 -2.28 16.10 11.64
C THR A 66 -3.44 16.43 12.58
N CYS A 67 -4.39 17.27 12.16
CA CYS A 67 -5.57 17.61 12.97
C CYS A 67 -6.50 16.42 13.19
N CYS A 68 -6.66 15.52 12.21
CA CYS A 68 -7.42 14.28 12.40
C CYS A 68 -6.78 13.35 13.43
N ASN A 69 -5.45 13.18 13.38
CA ASN A 69 -4.73 12.33 14.33
C ASN A 69 -4.83 12.88 15.76
N PHE A 70 -4.71 14.21 15.94
CA PHE A 70 -4.94 14.86 17.23
C PHE A 70 -6.36 14.67 17.76
N LEU A 71 -7.39 14.81 16.90
CA LEU A 71 -8.79 14.58 17.30
C LEU A 71 -9.09 13.12 17.65
N ASN A 72 -8.38 12.16 17.07
CA ASN A 72 -8.49 10.75 17.45
C ASN A 72 -7.82 10.50 18.81
N ALA A 73 -6.57 10.94 19.00
CA ALA A 73 -5.87 10.81 20.29
C ALA A 73 -6.59 11.53 21.45
N LYS A 74 -7.26 12.67 21.20
CA LYS A 74 -8.11 13.37 22.19
C LYS A 74 -9.44 12.65 22.49
N LYS A 75 -9.83 11.65 21.68
CA LYS A 75 -10.93 10.72 21.98
C LYS A 75 -10.45 9.49 22.73
N ASP A 76 -9.35 8.89 22.30
CA ASP A 76 -8.83 7.67 22.92
C ASP A 76 -8.45 7.93 24.39
N ASN A 77 -7.81 9.08 24.67
CA ASN A 77 -7.56 9.60 26.02
C ASN A 77 -8.83 10.10 26.79
N LYS A 78 -10.03 9.84 26.26
CA LYS A 78 -11.32 10.11 26.92
C LYS A 78 -12.20 8.86 27.08
N ILE A 79 -11.72 7.67 26.69
CA ILE A 79 -12.42 6.40 26.94
C ILE A 79 -11.92 5.82 28.25
N ASP A 80 -12.19 6.55 29.33
CA ASP A 80 -12.24 6.00 30.68
C ASP A 80 -13.35 6.76 31.45
N PHE A 81 -14.17 6.04 32.21
CA PHE A 81 -15.40 6.53 32.89
C PHE A 81 -16.51 7.18 32.01
N LYS A 82 -17.36 6.36 31.36
CA LYS A 82 -18.76 6.07 31.83
C LYS A 82 -19.65 5.39 30.77
N GLU A 83 -20.73 4.78 31.26
CA GLU A 83 -21.65 3.89 30.54
C GLU A 83 -22.78 4.63 29.75
N GLU A 84 -23.66 3.82 29.17
CA GLU A 84 -24.60 4.14 28.08
C GLU A 84 -25.71 5.17 28.40
N SER A 85 -26.25 5.77 27.34
CA SER A 85 -27.72 5.91 27.16
C SER A 85 -28.06 6.14 25.67
N VAL A 86 -29.28 5.78 25.25
CA VAL A 86 -29.64 5.54 23.83
C VAL A 86 -30.81 6.43 23.38
N LYS A 87 -30.92 6.62 22.04
CA LYS A 87 -31.95 7.33 21.23
C LYS A 87 -31.57 8.80 20.95
N ASN A 88 -31.63 9.29 19.71
CA ASN A 88 -32.74 9.18 18.75
C ASN A 88 -32.33 8.96 17.27
N GLN A 89 -33.24 8.34 16.51
CA GLN A 89 -33.40 8.49 15.05
C GLN A 89 -34.04 9.86 14.77
N GLU A 90 -34.01 10.53 13.61
CA GLU A 90 -33.52 10.29 12.24
C GLU A 90 -33.37 11.73 11.64
N LYS A 91 -32.70 12.09 10.52
CA LYS A 91 -32.26 11.44 9.27
C LYS A 91 -30.77 11.84 9.02
N GLU A 92 -30.06 11.60 7.91
CA GLU A 92 -30.38 11.27 6.52
C GLU A 92 -29.54 10.13 5.94
N ASN A 93 -30.09 9.46 4.92
CA ASN A 93 -29.46 8.35 4.21
C ASN A 93 -28.98 8.78 2.82
N VAL A 94 -27.73 9.27 2.72
CA VAL A 94 -26.99 9.33 1.45
C VAL A 94 -25.55 8.87 1.69
N PHE A 95 -25.18 7.70 1.12
CA PHE A 95 -23.83 7.15 1.05
C PHE A 95 -23.04 6.98 2.36
N LYS A 96 -23.46 6.03 3.23
CA LYS A 96 -22.52 5.31 4.12
C LYS A 96 -23.03 3.97 4.66
N GLN A 97 -22.56 2.88 4.04
CA GLN A 97 -22.29 1.55 4.60
C GLN A 97 -21.35 0.86 3.57
N LYS A 98 -20.39 0.01 3.94
CA LYS A 98 -20.33 -0.91 5.08
C LYS A 98 -19.26 -0.53 6.14
N ASN A 99 -19.46 -1.04 7.35
CA ASN A 99 -18.44 -1.07 8.40
C ASN A 99 -17.38 -2.16 8.11
N PRO A 100 -16.14 -2.05 8.62
CA PRO A 100 -15.14 -3.12 8.50
C PRO A 100 -15.55 -4.42 9.21
N ASN A 101 -16.23 -4.30 10.36
CA ASN A 101 -16.45 -5.38 11.33
C ASN A 101 -17.55 -6.41 10.93
N HIS A 102 -17.70 -6.73 9.65
CA HIS A 102 -18.62 -7.80 9.20
C HIS A 102 -17.98 -8.83 8.24
N PHE A 103 -16.71 -8.67 7.85
CA PHE A 103 -16.02 -9.68 7.03
C PHE A 103 -15.53 -10.91 7.84
N GLU A 104 -15.25 -10.77 9.13
CA GLU A 104 -14.61 -11.82 9.93
C GLU A 104 -15.49 -13.05 10.22
N LYS A 105 -16.82 -12.93 10.15
CA LYS A 105 -17.74 -14.01 10.57
C LYS A 105 -18.25 -14.94 9.46
N GLN A 106 -17.97 -14.69 8.18
CA GLN A 106 -18.49 -15.51 7.07
C GLN A 106 -17.48 -16.49 6.44
N ASN A 107 -16.17 -16.26 6.61
CA ASN A 107 -15.14 -17.15 6.02
C ASN A 107 -14.66 -18.27 6.97
N PHE A 108 -15.03 -18.26 8.25
CA PHE A 108 -14.55 -19.25 9.24
C PHE A 108 -15.13 -20.67 9.08
N ASN A 109 -16.12 -20.88 8.20
CA ASN A 109 -16.94 -22.10 8.16
C ASN A 109 -16.95 -22.80 6.78
N ARG A 110 -15.79 -22.82 6.09
CA ARG A 110 -15.55 -23.71 4.94
C ARG A 110 -14.15 -24.35 5.04
N ASN A 111 -14.14 -25.59 5.52
CA ASN A 111 -13.06 -26.58 5.33
C ASN A 111 -11.65 -26.22 5.84
N ASN A 112 -11.51 -25.45 6.93
CA ASN A 112 -10.23 -25.25 7.62
C ASN A 112 -9.73 -26.55 8.30
N GLN A 113 -9.12 -27.44 7.52
CA GLN A 113 -8.33 -28.56 8.05
C GLN A 113 -6.86 -28.12 8.21
N GLY A 114 -6.38 -28.05 9.45
CA GLY A 114 -4.94 -28.01 9.79
C GLY A 114 -4.28 -26.64 10.00
N PHE A 115 -4.78 -25.54 9.43
CA PHE A 115 -4.08 -24.24 9.52
C PHE A 115 -4.35 -23.52 10.86
N ASN A 116 -3.30 -23.04 11.54
CA ASN A 116 -3.39 -22.42 12.86
C ASN A 116 -4.10 -21.03 12.81
N PRO A 117 -5.23 -20.84 13.52
CA PRO A 117 -5.93 -19.55 13.56
C PRO A 117 -5.11 -18.39 14.16
N ILE A 118 -4.17 -18.69 15.08
CA ILE A 118 -3.30 -17.68 15.70
C ILE A 118 -2.27 -17.16 14.68
N LEU A 119 -1.64 -18.08 13.93
CA LEU A 119 -0.74 -17.74 12.82
C LEU A 119 -1.50 -16.91 11.77
N TYR A 120 -2.69 -17.35 11.33
CA TYR A 120 -3.47 -16.62 10.33
C TYR A 120 -3.85 -15.21 10.77
N LYS A 121 -4.25 -15.03 12.04
CA LYS A 121 -4.55 -13.70 12.61
C LYS A 121 -3.33 -12.78 12.57
N ASN A 122 -2.15 -13.29 12.88
CA ASN A 122 -0.92 -12.50 12.84
C ASN A 122 -0.45 -12.21 11.41
N ILE A 123 -0.57 -13.18 10.49
CA ILE A 123 -0.36 -12.97 9.04
C ILE A 123 -1.28 -11.86 8.51
N LYS A 124 -2.58 -11.85 8.88
CA LYS A 124 -3.47 -10.75 8.49
C LYS A 124 -3.04 -9.40 9.08
N ARG A 125 -2.54 -9.38 10.32
CA ARG A 125 -1.98 -8.15 10.95
C ARG A 125 -0.77 -7.61 10.19
N THR A 126 0.16 -8.46 9.77
CA THR A 126 1.34 -8.05 8.97
C THR A 126 0.96 -7.70 7.53
N SER A 127 0.00 -8.40 6.94
CA SER A 127 -0.47 -8.11 5.58
C SER A 127 -1.07 -6.73 5.44
N LEU A 128 -1.75 -6.22 6.47
CA LEU A 128 -2.25 -4.84 6.47
C LEU A 128 -1.11 -3.80 6.43
N LYS A 129 0.03 -4.06 7.08
CA LYS A 129 1.22 -3.20 6.97
C LYS A 129 1.84 -3.25 5.56
N VAL A 130 1.95 -4.46 4.98
CA VAL A 130 2.47 -4.66 3.61
C VAL A 130 1.54 -4.05 2.56
N VAL A 131 0.22 -4.16 2.72
CA VAL A 131 -0.77 -3.46 1.88
C VAL A 131 -0.54 -1.96 2.00
N HIS A 132 -0.48 -1.39 3.20
CA HIS A 132 -0.28 0.05 3.37
C HIS A 132 1.04 0.57 2.75
N ALA A 133 2.13 -0.20 2.89
CA ALA A 133 3.40 0.09 2.22
C ALA A 133 3.25 0.08 0.68
N SER A 134 2.39 -0.80 0.15
CA SER A 134 2.01 -0.90 -1.27
C SER A 134 1.09 0.23 -1.73
N GLU A 135 0.16 0.69 -0.89
CA GLU A 135 -0.70 1.85 -1.16
C GLU A 135 0.15 3.08 -1.45
N ILE A 136 1.07 3.41 -0.53
CA ILE A 136 2.01 4.54 -0.65
C ILE A 136 2.92 4.37 -1.87
N PHE A 137 3.33 3.14 -2.19
CA PHE A 137 4.17 2.86 -3.35
C PHE A 137 3.44 3.16 -4.67
N PHE A 138 2.25 2.59 -4.84
CA PHE A 138 1.52 2.62 -6.11
C PHE A 138 0.66 3.88 -6.32
N GLU A 139 0.23 4.57 -5.26
CA GLU A 139 -0.50 5.85 -5.34
C GLU A 139 0.41 6.97 -5.90
N TYR A 140 1.66 7.03 -5.44
CA TYR A 140 2.61 8.07 -5.85
C TYR A 140 3.37 7.72 -7.14
N GLY A 141 3.01 6.62 -7.80
CA GLY A 141 3.59 6.14 -9.06
C GLY A 141 5.03 5.62 -8.92
N LEU A 142 5.41 5.15 -7.73
CA LEU A 142 6.80 4.84 -7.38
C LEU A 142 7.31 3.56 -8.05
N GLU A 143 6.47 2.79 -8.73
CA GLU A 143 6.92 1.78 -9.70
C GLU A 143 7.91 2.38 -10.72
N ASN A 144 7.69 3.63 -11.16
CA ASN A 144 8.61 4.35 -12.03
C ASN A 144 9.87 4.76 -11.26
N ARG A 145 10.95 3.98 -11.43
CA ARG A 145 12.24 4.17 -10.76
C ARG A 145 12.87 5.56 -10.91
N LYS A 146 12.54 6.31 -11.96
CA LYS A 146 13.14 7.62 -12.25
C LYS A 146 12.64 8.69 -11.29
N ILE A 147 11.33 8.70 -11.00
CA ILE A 147 10.68 9.73 -10.18
C ILE A 147 10.82 9.50 -8.67
N ARG A 148 11.35 8.35 -8.24
CA ARG A 148 11.53 7.95 -6.83
C ARG A 148 12.42 8.89 -6.00
N TYR A 149 13.27 9.69 -6.63
CA TYR A 149 14.23 10.57 -5.95
C TYR A 149 13.84 12.05 -6.00
N GLU A 150 12.70 12.38 -6.60
CA GLU A 150 12.20 13.75 -6.78
C GLU A 150 11.35 14.22 -5.60
N GLY A 151 11.53 15.46 -5.17
CA GLY A 151 10.59 16.22 -4.32
C GLY A 151 9.88 15.42 -3.21
N VAL A 152 8.54 15.39 -3.27
CA VAL A 152 7.68 14.66 -2.32
C VAL A 152 7.81 13.14 -2.47
N ARG A 153 7.98 12.64 -3.71
CA ARG A 153 8.09 11.20 -4.02
C ARG A 153 9.28 10.56 -3.30
N ARG A 154 10.40 11.28 -3.17
CA ARG A 154 11.56 10.86 -2.37
C ARG A 154 11.22 10.56 -0.91
N PHE A 155 10.28 11.29 -0.32
CA PHE A 155 9.85 11.05 1.05
C PHE A 155 8.88 9.87 1.13
N ARG A 156 7.89 9.77 0.23
CA ARG A 156 6.96 8.63 0.18
C ARG A 156 7.65 7.30 -0.16
N TYR A 157 8.66 7.30 -1.03
CA TYR A 157 9.49 6.13 -1.32
C TYR A 157 10.27 5.65 -0.09
N ARG A 158 10.85 6.58 0.68
CA ARG A 158 11.52 6.30 1.97
C ARG A 158 10.57 6.00 3.13
N GLU A 159 9.27 6.15 2.94
CA GLU A 159 8.22 5.83 3.91
C GLU A 159 7.73 4.41 3.63
N SER A 160 7.25 4.17 2.40
CA SER A 160 6.94 2.85 1.85
C SER A 160 8.07 1.83 2.08
N LEU A 161 9.32 2.14 1.72
CA LEU A 161 10.47 1.24 1.96
C LEU A 161 10.59 0.80 3.42
N ARG A 162 10.57 1.74 4.37
CA ARG A 162 10.67 1.41 5.79
C ARG A 162 9.46 0.61 6.26
N SER A 163 8.26 0.94 5.80
CA SER A 163 7.08 0.13 6.09
C SER A 163 7.20 -1.31 5.56
N TYR A 164 7.89 -1.56 4.43
CA TYR A 164 8.23 -2.93 3.98
C TYR A 164 9.33 -3.58 4.83
N GLU A 165 10.40 -2.86 5.19
CA GLU A 165 11.51 -3.34 6.02
C GLU A 165 11.02 -3.71 7.44
N ASP A 166 10.21 -2.84 8.06
CA ASP A 166 9.52 -3.05 9.33
C ASP A 166 8.57 -4.25 9.25
N SER A 167 7.72 -4.31 8.21
CA SER A 167 6.78 -5.43 8.02
C SER A 167 7.49 -6.76 7.85
N PHE A 168 8.58 -6.81 7.07
CA PHE A 168 9.32 -8.03 6.84
C PHE A 168 9.94 -8.55 8.14
N SER A 169 10.35 -7.64 9.04
CA SER A 169 10.81 -7.97 10.38
C SER A 169 9.69 -8.61 11.22
N ASP A 170 8.48 -8.02 11.25
CA ASP A 170 7.31 -8.65 11.93
C ASP A 170 6.98 -10.04 11.36
N ILE A 171 7.20 -10.25 10.06
CA ILE A 171 6.84 -11.48 9.35
C ILE A 171 7.78 -12.63 9.71
N LEU A 172 9.07 -12.35 9.91
CA LEU A 172 10.04 -13.35 10.38
C LEU A 172 9.73 -13.82 11.81
N GLU A 173 9.22 -12.94 12.67
CA GLU A 173 8.77 -13.32 14.02
C GLU A 173 7.58 -14.30 14.02
N LEU A 174 6.89 -14.52 12.88
CA LEU A 174 5.70 -15.37 12.84
C LEU A 174 5.99 -16.88 12.93
N GLU A 175 7.25 -17.30 12.74
CA GLU A 175 7.67 -18.70 12.81
C GLU A 175 7.36 -19.33 14.18
N GLN A 176 7.37 -18.53 15.25
CA GLN A 176 6.99 -18.96 16.61
C GLN A 176 5.52 -19.44 16.73
N PHE A 177 4.67 -19.17 15.74
CA PHE A 177 3.27 -19.60 15.71
C PHE A 177 3.02 -20.80 14.78
N CYS A 178 4.02 -21.32 14.09
CA CYS A 178 3.85 -22.51 13.24
C CYS A 178 3.76 -23.77 14.10
N GLN A 179 2.69 -24.56 13.90
CA GLN A 179 2.41 -25.79 14.68
C GLN A 179 2.54 -27.07 13.85
N ASN A 180 2.65 -26.96 12.52
CA ASN A 180 2.73 -28.08 11.59
C ASN A 180 3.33 -27.67 10.23
N ASP A 181 3.55 -28.65 9.35
CA ASP A 181 4.18 -28.44 8.03
C ASP A 181 3.36 -27.52 7.10
N LEU A 182 2.03 -27.49 7.22
CA LEU A 182 1.17 -26.60 6.43
C LEU A 182 1.32 -25.15 6.89
N ASP A 183 1.34 -24.90 8.19
CA ASP A 183 1.65 -23.58 8.77
C ASP A 183 3.02 -23.08 8.26
N GLN A 184 4.04 -23.93 8.35
CA GLN A 184 5.42 -23.60 7.93
C GLN A 184 5.51 -23.38 6.41
N PHE A 185 4.81 -24.18 5.60
CA PHE A 185 4.73 -24.00 4.14
C PHE A 185 4.08 -22.68 3.75
N LEU A 186 2.94 -22.35 4.37
CA LEU A 186 2.18 -21.12 4.07
C LEU A 186 2.94 -19.87 4.54
N LEU A 187 3.59 -19.91 5.71
CA LEU A 187 4.49 -18.85 6.15
C LEU A 187 5.70 -18.68 5.21
N ASN A 188 6.32 -19.78 4.76
CA ASN A 188 7.42 -19.71 3.79
C ASN A 188 7.02 -19.08 2.45
N LEU A 189 5.81 -19.36 1.94
CA LEU A 189 5.29 -18.68 0.74
C LEU A 189 5.13 -17.17 0.97
N TYR A 190 4.64 -16.79 2.14
CA TYR A 190 4.40 -15.41 2.54
C TYR A 190 5.71 -14.61 2.73
N ILE A 191 6.70 -15.18 3.43
CA ILE A 191 8.07 -14.66 3.54
C ILE A 191 8.68 -14.50 2.15
N ARG A 192 8.64 -15.55 1.31
CA ARG A 192 9.21 -15.53 -0.04
C ARG A 192 8.58 -14.43 -0.92
N PHE A 193 7.26 -14.29 -0.92
CA PHE A 193 6.58 -13.26 -1.69
C PHE A 193 6.91 -11.85 -1.21
N THR A 194 6.79 -11.59 0.10
CA THR A 194 7.05 -10.26 0.68
C THR A 194 8.52 -9.85 0.56
N GLY A 195 9.46 -10.77 0.78
CA GLY A 195 10.89 -10.54 0.58
C GLY A 195 11.23 -10.21 -0.89
N ASN A 196 10.69 -10.96 -1.86
CA ASN A 196 10.89 -10.68 -3.28
C ASN A 196 10.26 -9.35 -3.72
N LEU A 197 9.11 -8.99 -3.14
CA LEU A 197 8.45 -7.70 -3.37
C LEU A 197 9.33 -6.54 -2.88
N THR A 198 9.87 -6.66 -1.66
CA THR A 198 10.83 -5.70 -1.10
C THR A 198 12.08 -5.57 -1.99
N GLN A 199 12.67 -6.69 -2.43
CA GLN A 199 13.82 -6.67 -3.36
C GLN A 199 13.52 -5.93 -4.69
N TYR A 200 12.38 -6.21 -5.32
CA TYR A 200 11.92 -5.47 -6.51
C TYR A 200 11.77 -3.97 -6.23
N ILE A 201 11.25 -3.60 -5.05
CA ILE A 201 11.07 -2.21 -4.65
C ILE A 201 12.42 -1.53 -4.39
N HIS A 202 13.49 -2.21 -3.98
CA HIS A 202 14.83 -1.62 -3.91
C HIS A 202 15.52 -1.37 -5.26
N LEU A 203 15.06 -1.97 -6.38
CA LEU A 203 15.71 -1.86 -7.69
C LEU A 203 15.85 -0.40 -8.17
N LYS A 204 17.05 -0.02 -8.62
CA LYS A 204 17.37 1.33 -9.11
C LYS A 204 17.31 1.37 -10.64
N ASP A 205 16.97 2.52 -11.24
CA ASP A 205 16.86 2.65 -12.71
C ASP A 205 18.17 2.26 -13.44
N ALA A 206 19.31 2.57 -12.83
CA ALA A 206 20.65 2.25 -13.34
C ALA A 206 20.99 0.74 -13.33
N MET A 207 20.20 -0.09 -12.64
CA MET A 207 20.39 -1.55 -12.64
C MET A 207 19.65 -2.22 -13.81
N ILE A 208 18.59 -1.62 -14.34
CA ILE A 208 17.77 -2.25 -15.39
C ILE A 208 18.60 -2.41 -16.67
N PRO A 209 18.76 -3.63 -17.22
CA PRO A 209 19.56 -3.85 -18.42
C PRO A 209 18.99 -3.08 -19.63
N ARG A 210 19.83 -2.27 -20.28
CA ARG A 210 19.43 -1.40 -21.40
C ARG A 210 19.92 -1.99 -22.72
N HIS A 211 19.03 -2.65 -23.47
CA HIS A 211 19.34 -3.22 -24.79
C HIS A 211 18.12 -3.15 -25.72
N PRO A 212 18.22 -2.65 -26.96
CA PRO A 212 17.03 -2.36 -27.80
C PRO A 212 16.08 -3.54 -28.00
N LEU A 213 16.60 -4.75 -28.23
CA LEU A 213 15.79 -5.97 -28.40
C LEU A 213 15.22 -6.51 -27.08
N LEU A 214 15.75 -6.08 -25.94
CA LEU A 214 15.30 -6.46 -24.60
C LEU A 214 14.19 -5.52 -24.10
N ASN A 215 14.41 -4.20 -24.25
CA ASN A 215 13.63 -3.13 -23.61
C ASN A 215 12.10 -3.28 -23.81
N ARG A 216 11.64 -3.63 -25.01
CA ARG A 216 10.20 -3.81 -25.30
C ARG A 216 9.59 -4.99 -24.54
N HIS A 217 10.29 -6.11 -24.49
CA HIS A 217 9.83 -7.32 -23.80
C HIS A 217 9.96 -7.17 -22.29
N TRP A 218 11.02 -6.50 -21.81
CA TRP A 218 11.20 -6.15 -20.41
C TRP A 218 10.12 -5.21 -19.89
N GLN A 219 9.86 -4.10 -20.58
CA GLN A 219 8.80 -3.16 -20.19
C GLN A 219 7.43 -3.86 -20.18
N SER A 220 7.12 -4.65 -21.21
CA SER A 220 5.87 -5.43 -21.26
C SER A 220 5.77 -6.44 -20.11
N MET A 221 6.86 -7.16 -19.78
CA MET A 221 6.92 -8.08 -18.63
C MET A 221 6.63 -7.35 -17.32
N GLU A 222 7.31 -6.22 -17.11
CA GLU A 222 7.17 -5.40 -15.90
C GLU A 222 5.79 -4.74 -15.78
N ASP A 223 5.24 -4.16 -16.84
CA ASP A 223 3.92 -3.54 -16.83
C ASP A 223 2.83 -4.55 -16.41
N HIS A 224 2.90 -5.78 -16.92
CA HIS A 224 2.00 -6.86 -16.55
C HIS A 224 2.24 -7.37 -15.12
N LEU A 225 3.49 -7.42 -14.64
CA LEU A 225 3.79 -7.77 -13.25
C LEU A 225 3.26 -6.71 -12.28
N ILE A 226 3.51 -5.43 -12.52
CA ILE A 226 3.00 -4.30 -11.73
C ILE A 226 1.47 -4.35 -11.70
N TYR A 227 0.82 -4.58 -12.85
CA TYR A 227 -0.64 -4.73 -12.92
C TYR A 227 -1.14 -5.87 -12.02
N SER A 228 -0.55 -7.06 -12.11
CA SER A 228 -0.91 -8.22 -11.28
C SER A 228 -0.64 -8.02 -9.78
N LEU A 229 0.39 -7.24 -9.42
CA LEU A 229 0.66 -6.83 -8.04
C LEU A 229 -0.36 -5.81 -7.54
N LYS A 230 -0.75 -4.82 -8.36
CA LYS A 230 -1.78 -3.83 -8.01
C LYS A 230 -3.16 -4.49 -7.81
N ASP A 231 -3.54 -5.49 -8.61
CA ASP A 231 -4.83 -6.19 -8.45
C ASP A 231 -4.87 -7.06 -7.18
N TYR A 232 -3.71 -7.53 -6.71
CA TYR A 232 -3.60 -8.36 -5.52
C TYR A 232 -3.49 -7.54 -4.22
N LEU A 233 -2.64 -6.50 -4.21
CA LEU A 233 -2.30 -5.74 -3.01
C LEU A 233 -3.17 -4.50 -2.82
N VAL A 234 -3.57 -3.84 -3.92
CA VAL A 234 -4.32 -2.56 -3.90
C VAL A 234 -5.45 -2.53 -4.94
N PRO A 235 -6.37 -3.53 -5.00
CA PRO A 235 -7.35 -3.69 -6.08
C PRO A 235 -8.31 -2.52 -6.31
N TYR A 236 -8.39 -1.58 -5.37
CA TYR A 236 -9.17 -0.34 -5.48
C TYR A 236 -8.49 0.73 -6.35
N GLN A 237 -7.17 0.66 -6.55
CA GLN A 237 -6.40 1.58 -7.41
C GLN A 237 -6.52 1.23 -8.91
N ILE A 238 -6.99 0.02 -9.25
CA ILE A 238 -7.25 -0.36 -10.65
C ILE A 238 -8.66 0.06 -11.05
N SER A 239 -8.75 0.96 -12.03
CA SER A 239 -10.04 1.39 -12.58
C SER A 239 -10.81 0.21 -13.21
N SER A 240 -12.13 0.17 -12.97
CA SER A 240 -13.02 -0.90 -13.45
C SER A 240 -12.87 -1.20 -14.94
N PHE A 241 -12.77 -0.15 -15.77
CA PHE A 241 -12.56 -0.24 -17.22
C PHE A 241 -11.23 -0.86 -17.66
N LYS A 242 -10.27 -1.04 -16.75
CA LYS A 242 -8.97 -1.69 -17.01
C LYS A 242 -8.83 -3.05 -16.31
N LYS A 243 -9.89 -3.60 -15.72
CA LYS A 243 -9.82 -4.88 -14.99
C LYS A 243 -9.69 -6.11 -15.90
N ILE A 244 -8.46 -6.35 -16.34
CA ILE A 244 -7.99 -7.64 -16.84
C ILE A 244 -7.93 -8.61 -15.65
N HIS A 245 -8.48 -9.83 -15.81
CA HIS A 245 -8.42 -10.86 -14.78
C HIS A 245 -6.96 -11.22 -14.43
N TRP A 246 -6.63 -11.35 -13.14
CA TRP A 246 -5.23 -11.47 -12.67
C TRP A 246 -4.44 -12.60 -13.35
N LYS A 247 -5.08 -13.77 -13.59
CA LYS A 247 -4.45 -14.90 -14.30
C LYS A 247 -4.04 -14.55 -15.73
N THR A 248 -4.82 -13.71 -16.42
CA THR A 248 -4.52 -13.26 -17.79
C THR A 248 -3.33 -12.30 -17.79
N GLY A 249 -3.34 -11.28 -16.93
CA GLY A 249 -2.21 -10.35 -16.78
C GLY A 249 -0.91 -11.07 -16.39
N PHE A 250 -1.00 -11.98 -15.41
CA PHE A 250 0.14 -12.77 -14.97
C PHE A 250 0.65 -13.73 -16.06
N THR A 251 -0.23 -14.34 -16.84
CA THR A 251 0.16 -15.20 -17.98
C THR A 251 0.96 -14.44 -19.03
N TYR A 252 0.59 -13.18 -19.32
CA TYR A 252 1.40 -12.32 -20.20
C TYR A 252 2.79 -12.04 -19.61
N CYS A 253 2.89 -11.65 -18.33
CA CYS A 253 4.18 -11.48 -17.64
C CYS A 253 5.05 -12.76 -17.73
N TRP A 254 4.50 -13.91 -17.35
CA TRP A 254 5.20 -15.19 -17.33
C TRP A 254 5.65 -15.64 -18.72
N ASN A 255 4.86 -15.36 -19.76
CA ASN A 255 5.25 -15.63 -21.15
C ASN A 255 6.37 -14.70 -21.63
N GLN A 256 6.39 -13.42 -21.22
CA GLN A 256 7.54 -12.55 -21.50
C GLN A 256 8.80 -13.02 -20.76
N LEU A 257 8.71 -13.43 -19.47
CA LEU A 257 9.85 -13.99 -18.73
C LEU A 257 10.43 -15.23 -19.43
N LYS A 258 9.59 -16.16 -19.88
CA LYS A 258 10.02 -17.33 -20.67
C LYS A 258 10.73 -16.92 -21.96
N TYR A 259 10.13 -16.01 -22.73
CA TYR A 259 10.71 -15.51 -23.98
C TYR A 259 12.06 -14.83 -23.74
N LEU A 260 12.17 -13.98 -22.72
CA LEU A 260 13.41 -13.30 -22.35
C LEU A 260 14.53 -14.30 -22.02
N ARG A 261 14.23 -15.30 -21.18
CA ARG A 261 15.19 -16.35 -20.83
C ARG A 261 15.67 -17.16 -22.04
N GLN A 262 14.73 -17.58 -22.90
CA GLN A 262 15.03 -18.32 -24.13
C GLN A 262 15.83 -17.49 -25.14
N ARG A 263 15.51 -16.20 -25.30
CA ARG A 263 16.14 -15.34 -26.31
C ARG A 263 17.48 -14.76 -25.86
N PHE A 264 17.69 -14.63 -24.55
CA PHE A 264 18.90 -14.06 -23.95
C PHE A 264 19.40 -14.92 -22.77
N PRO A 265 20.00 -16.10 -23.02
CA PRO A 265 20.40 -17.03 -21.94
C PRO A 265 21.33 -16.44 -20.87
N ARG A 266 22.08 -15.37 -21.18
CA ARG A 266 22.88 -14.64 -20.18
C ARG A 266 22.05 -14.06 -19.03
N LEU A 267 20.74 -13.85 -19.21
CA LEU A 267 19.84 -13.38 -18.15
C LEU A 267 19.62 -14.42 -17.04
N GLU A 268 19.96 -15.69 -17.23
CA GLU A 268 19.83 -16.70 -16.16
C GLU A 268 20.76 -16.43 -14.97
N ASN A 269 21.81 -15.61 -15.18
CA ASN A 269 22.73 -15.12 -14.14
C ASN A 269 22.66 -13.59 -13.95
N ASP A 270 21.59 -12.93 -14.39
CA ASP A 270 21.38 -11.49 -14.20
C ASP A 270 20.55 -11.25 -12.94
N ASP A 271 21.15 -10.63 -11.91
CA ASP A 271 20.52 -10.40 -10.60
C ASP A 271 19.15 -9.71 -10.71
N VAL A 272 19.00 -8.79 -11.67
CA VAL A 272 17.77 -8.02 -11.84
C VAL A 272 16.70 -8.91 -12.47
N PHE A 273 17.02 -9.66 -13.52
CA PHE A 273 16.12 -10.64 -14.11
C PHE A 273 15.69 -11.70 -13.08
N LEU A 274 16.61 -12.16 -12.23
CA LEU A 274 16.32 -13.07 -11.13
C LEU A 274 15.35 -12.46 -10.11
N ILE A 275 15.48 -11.18 -9.74
CA ILE A 275 14.51 -10.49 -8.86
C ILE A 275 13.11 -10.47 -9.50
N PHE A 276 12.97 -10.10 -10.78
CA PHE A 276 11.69 -10.13 -11.49
C PHE A 276 11.10 -11.55 -11.59
N HIS A 277 11.93 -12.54 -11.93
CA HIS A 277 11.54 -13.94 -12.03
C HIS A 277 11.08 -14.51 -10.68
N ASN A 278 11.83 -14.24 -9.60
CA ASN A 278 11.52 -14.71 -8.25
C ASN A 278 10.24 -14.07 -7.71
N LEU A 279 10.03 -12.77 -7.93
CA LEU A 279 8.77 -12.11 -7.59
C LEU A 279 7.59 -12.74 -8.34
N ALA A 280 7.70 -12.92 -9.66
CA ALA A 280 6.65 -13.57 -10.46
C ALA A 280 6.36 -15.03 -10.02
N ASP A 281 7.41 -15.82 -9.76
CA ASP A 281 7.31 -17.19 -9.25
C ASP A 281 6.62 -17.25 -7.87
N SER A 282 7.03 -16.40 -6.94
CA SER A 282 6.45 -16.34 -5.60
C SER A 282 5.00 -15.83 -5.60
N TYR A 283 4.68 -14.85 -6.45
CA TYR A 283 3.31 -14.40 -6.72
C TYR A 283 2.44 -15.56 -7.24
N SER A 284 2.93 -16.32 -8.23
CA SER A 284 2.21 -17.48 -8.77
C SER A 284 1.93 -18.53 -7.69
N LYS A 285 2.91 -18.79 -6.83
CA LYS A 285 2.80 -19.80 -5.76
C LYS A 285 1.87 -19.37 -4.63
N ILE A 286 1.97 -18.13 -4.14
CA ILE A 286 1.09 -17.64 -3.07
C ILE A 286 -0.36 -17.55 -3.56
N ARG A 287 -0.61 -17.05 -4.78
CA ARG A 287 -1.95 -17.01 -5.38
C ARG A 287 -2.53 -18.41 -5.62
N LYS A 288 -1.70 -19.41 -5.96
CA LYS A 288 -2.16 -20.80 -6.07
C LYS A 288 -2.52 -21.38 -4.70
N ALA A 289 -1.70 -21.15 -3.66
CA ALA A 289 -2.00 -21.62 -2.32
C ALA A 289 -3.28 -20.98 -1.74
N GLU A 290 -3.58 -19.72 -2.07
CA GLU A 290 -4.87 -19.10 -1.75
C GLU A 290 -6.06 -19.82 -2.41
N GLU A 291 -5.95 -20.19 -3.69
CA GLU A 291 -7.00 -20.94 -4.39
C GLU A 291 -7.12 -22.39 -3.90
N ASP A 292 -5.99 -23.08 -3.67
CA ASP A 292 -5.96 -24.48 -3.23
C ASP A 292 -6.42 -24.65 -1.76
N CYS A 293 -6.08 -23.70 -0.87
CA CYS A 293 -6.40 -23.77 0.56
C CYS A 293 -7.61 -22.91 0.99
N GLY A 294 -8.19 -22.09 0.10
CA GLY A 294 -9.36 -21.25 0.40
C GLY A 294 -9.10 -20.04 1.30
N ILE A 295 -7.84 -19.63 1.45
CA ILE A 295 -7.39 -18.49 2.28
C ILE A 295 -7.11 -17.25 1.42
N SER A 296 -6.89 -16.09 2.04
CA SER A 296 -6.12 -15.00 1.40
C SER A 296 -5.08 -14.45 2.37
N PHE A 297 -3.88 -14.16 1.87
CA PHE A 297 -2.84 -13.50 2.67
C PHE A 297 -3.15 -12.01 2.77
N PHE A 298 -3.54 -11.38 1.66
CA PHE A 298 -3.96 -9.98 1.58
C PHE A 298 -5.48 -9.91 1.43
#